data_AF-A0A0M1J3E2-F1
#
_entry.id   AF-A0A0M1J3E2-F1
#
_cell.length_a   1.000
_cell.length_b   1.000
_cell.length_c   1.000
_cell.angle_alpha   90.00
_cell.angle_beta   90.00
_cell.angle_gamma   90.00
#
_symmetry.space_group_name_H-M   'P 1'
#
loop_
_entity.id
_entity.type
_entity.pdbx_description
1 polymer ?
#
loop_
_entity_poly.entity_id
_entity_poly.type
_entity_poly.pdbx_seq_one_letter_code
_entity_poly.pdbx_strand_id
1 'polypeptide(L)'
;LQFWFMERFKTNTAQEIANMLHVLTSLEETRAYKELVAKGEVRGEARGRQFGLIEGEVRGVAKGRQFGLIEGEAKGEAKGEARGEARGEARGRKVGKTEGQLELLKRQITRKFGKLSTSTLEKLDAATSDQLEAWADGIFDAKSVEELLNG
;
A
#
# COMPACT_ATOMS: atom_id res chain seq x y z
N LEU A 1 -42.12 -23.50 -58.39
CA LEU A 1 -41.38 -24.77 -58.09
C LEU A 1 -42.24 -26.02 -58.25
N GLN A 2 -43.49 -26.07 -57.74
CA GLN A 2 -44.36 -27.26 -57.87
C GLN A 2 -44.61 -27.70 -59.33
N PHE A 3 -44.83 -26.75 -60.25
CA PHE A 3 -45.12 -27.06 -61.66
C PHE A 3 -43.94 -27.72 -62.40
N TRP A 4 -42.72 -27.23 -62.19
CA TRP A 4 -41.49 -27.79 -62.80
C TRP A 4 -41.17 -29.21 -62.29
N PHE A 5 -41.49 -29.49 -61.02
CA PHE A 5 -41.24 -30.79 -60.41
C PHE A 5 -42.14 -31.89 -60.98
N MET A 6 -43.42 -31.58 -61.23
CA MET A 6 -44.37 -32.52 -61.84
C MET A 6 -44.00 -32.85 -63.30
N GLU A 7 -43.39 -31.89 -64.00
CA GLU A 7 -42.94 -32.08 -65.37
C GLU A 7 -41.70 -33.00 -65.48
N ARG A 8 -40.88 -33.05 -64.42
CA ARG A 8 -39.70 -33.91 -64.31
C ARG A 8 -40.03 -35.34 -63.86
N PHE A 9 -41.08 -35.53 -63.06
CA PHE A 9 -41.50 -36.82 -62.50
C PHE A 9 -42.91 -37.20 -62.97
N LYS A 10 -43.09 -37.33 -64.28
CA LYS A 10 -44.40 -37.51 -64.94
C LYS A 10 -45.16 -38.78 -64.52
N THR A 11 -44.46 -39.77 -63.99
CA THR A 11 -45.02 -41.07 -63.59
C THR A 11 -45.27 -41.20 -62.09
N ASN A 12 -44.81 -40.23 -61.30
CA ASN A 12 -44.91 -40.30 -59.85
C ASN A 12 -46.10 -39.49 -59.35
N THR A 13 -46.79 -40.04 -58.34
CA THR A 13 -47.88 -39.33 -57.70
C THR A 13 -47.37 -38.14 -56.89
N ALA A 14 -48.23 -37.14 -56.63
CA ALA A 14 -47.89 -36.00 -55.77
C ALA A 14 -47.37 -36.46 -54.38
N GLN A 15 -47.92 -37.57 -53.88
CA GLN A 15 -47.50 -38.22 -52.63
C GLN A 15 -46.09 -38.81 -52.75
N GLU A 16 -45.76 -39.48 -53.86
CA GLU A 16 -44.42 -40.02 -54.10
C GLU A 16 -43.36 -38.94 -54.26
N ILE A 17 -43.69 -37.86 -54.98
CA ILE A 17 -42.79 -36.71 -55.17
C ILE A 17 -42.57 -36.00 -53.82
N ALA A 18 -43.63 -35.86 -53.01
CA ALA A 18 -43.50 -35.36 -51.65
C ALA A 18 -42.64 -36.29 -50.77
N ASN A 19 -42.76 -37.61 -50.90
CA ASN A 19 -41.93 -38.59 -50.17
C ASN A 19 -40.46 -38.56 -50.61
N MET A 20 -40.17 -38.25 -51.87
CA MET A 20 -38.81 -37.97 -52.34
C MET A 20 -38.24 -36.68 -51.73
N LEU A 21 -39.11 -35.70 -51.46
CA LEU A 21 -38.79 -34.45 -50.78
C LEU A 21 -38.78 -34.58 -49.25
N HIS A 22 -39.39 -35.62 -48.66
CA HIS A 22 -39.39 -35.89 -47.22
C HIS A 22 -38.00 -36.25 -46.66
N VAL A 23 -36.97 -36.33 -47.51
CA VAL A 23 -35.55 -36.27 -47.11
C VAL A 23 -35.10 -34.81 -46.98
N LEU A 24 -35.96 -33.94 -46.44
CA LEU A 24 -35.56 -32.61 -45.99
C LEU A 24 -34.71 -32.82 -44.73
N THR A 25 -33.40 -32.91 -44.90
CA THR A 25 -32.42 -32.87 -43.80
C THR A 25 -32.80 -31.75 -42.85
N SER A 26 -32.78 -32.01 -41.54
CA SER A 26 -33.08 -30.97 -40.55
C SER A 26 -32.17 -29.76 -40.80
N LEU A 27 -32.64 -28.55 -40.47
CA LEU A 27 -31.83 -27.33 -40.70
C LEU A 27 -30.44 -27.50 -40.08
N GLU A 28 -30.36 -28.11 -38.90
CA GLU A 28 -29.14 -28.41 -38.15
C GLU A 28 -28.19 -29.37 -38.87
N GLU A 29 -28.73 -30.27 -39.68
CA GLU A 29 -27.97 -31.21 -40.50
C GLU A 29 -27.45 -30.59 -41.80
N THR A 30 -28.05 -29.48 -42.25
CA THR A 30 -27.65 -28.81 -43.49
C THR A 30 -26.21 -28.28 -43.38
N ARG A 31 -25.48 -28.39 -44.49
CA ARG A 31 -24.13 -27.83 -44.61
C ARG A 31 -24.10 -26.33 -44.29
N ALA A 32 -25.07 -25.57 -44.81
CA ALA A 32 -25.16 -24.13 -44.60
C ALA A 32 -25.30 -23.77 -43.11
N TYR A 33 -26.12 -24.50 -42.35
CA TYR A 33 -26.27 -24.27 -40.92
C TYR A 33 -24.99 -24.61 -40.15
N LYS A 34 -24.38 -25.77 -40.41
CA LYS A 34 -23.13 -26.17 -39.76
C LYS A 34 -22.00 -25.17 -39.99
N GLU A 35 -21.89 -24.63 -41.20
CA GLU A 35 -20.93 -23.57 -41.54
C GLU A 35 -21.22 -22.25 -40.78
N LEU A 36 -22.49 -21.86 -40.66
CA LEU A 36 -22.89 -20.68 -39.90
C LEU A 36 -22.63 -20.84 -38.39
N VAL A 37 -22.93 -22.00 -37.82
CA VAL A 37 -22.64 -22.33 -36.42
C VAL A 37 -21.14 -22.31 -36.17
N ALA A 38 -20.35 -23.00 -36.99
CA ALA A 38 -18.88 -23.00 -36.87
C ALA A 38 -18.31 -21.58 -36.96
N LYS A 39 -18.81 -20.74 -37.87
CA LYS A 39 -18.42 -19.33 -37.96
C LYS A 39 -18.84 -18.53 -36.73
N GLY A 40 -20.01 -18.83 -36.18
CA GLY A 40 -20.54 -18.26 -34.94
C GLY A 40 -19.66 -18.60 -33.74
N GLU A 41 -19.30 -19.87 -33.57
CA GLU A 41 -18.41 -20.38 -32.51
C GLU A 41 -17.05 -19.73 -32.57
N VAL A 42 -16.38 -19.75 -33.73
CA VAL A 42 -15.07 -19.10 -33.91
C VAL A 42 -15.11 -17.61 -33.57
N ARG A 43 -16.18 -16.91 -34.01
CA ARG A 43 -16.34 -15.48 -33.72
C ARG A 43 -16.66 -15.24 -32.24
N GLY A 44 -17.49 -16.08 -31.65
CA GLY A 44 -17.88 -16.03 -30.25
C GLY A 44 -16.68 -16.24 -29.33
N GLU A 45 -15.89 -17.28 -29.59
CA GLU A 45 -14.64 -17.55 -28.89
C GLU A 45 -13.63 -16.42 -29.03
N ALA A 46 -13.40 -15.93 -30.26
CA ALA A 46 -12.45 -14.86 -30.51
C ALA A 46 -12.84 -13.59 -29.73
N ARG A 47 -14.12 -13.22 -29.75
CA ARG A 47 -14.65 -12.09 -28.98
C ARG A 47 -14.54 -12.34 -27.48
N GLY A 48 -14.98 -13.50 -27.00
CA GLY A 48 -14.95 -13.86 -25.59
C GLY A 48 -13.54 -13.81 -25.02
N ARG A 49 -12.55 -14.35 -25.74
CA ARG A 49 -11.13 -14.26 -25.37
C ARG A 49 -10.64 -12.82 -25.33
N GLN A 50 -10.96 -12.03 -26.36
CA GLN A 50 -10.51 -10.63 -26.43
C GLN A 50 -11.13 -9.77 -25.31
N PHE A 51 -12.43 -9.87 -25.09
CA PHE A 51 -13.11 -9.12 -24.01
C PHE A 51 -12.66 -9.58 -22.64
N GLY A 52 -12.55 -10.90 -22.42
CA GLY A 52 -12.07 -11.44 -21.14
C GLY A 52 -10.65 -11.00 -20.80
N LEU A 53 -9.76 -10.93 -21.80
CA LEU A 53 -8.40 -10.43 -21.62
C LEU A 53 -8.39 -8.94 -21.25
N ILE A 54 -9.10 -8.10 -22.02
CA ILE A 54 -9.14 -6.65 -21.79
C ILE A 54 -9.78 -6.33 -20.43
N GLU A 55 -10.91 -6.95 -20.11
CA GLU A 55 -11.59 -6.72 -18.83
C GLU A 55 -10.73 -7.20 -17.66
N GLY A 56 -10.13 -8.39 -17.78
CA GLY A 56 -9.24 -8.95 -16.77
C GLY A 56 -8.03 -8.05 -16.51
N GLU A 57 -7.38 -7.56 -17.57
CA GLU A 57 -6.23 -6.67 -17.47
C GLU A 57 -6.60 -5.31 -16.87
N VAL A 58 -7.63 -4.63 -17.41
CA VAL A 58 -8.07 -3.33 -16.91
C VAL A 58 -8.48 -3.42 -15.45
N ARG A 59 -9.26 -4.44 -15.08
CA ARG A 59 -9.74 -4.63 -13.70
C ARG A 59 -8.61 -5.03 -12.76
N GLY A 60 -7.69 -5.88 -13.21
CA GLY A 60 -6.52 -6.32 -12.46
C GLY A 60 -5.60 -5.15 -12.15
N VAL A 61 -5.27 -4.34 -13.15
CA VAL A 61 -4.42 -3.15 -13.01
C VAL A 61 -5.08 -2.10 -12.14
N ALA A 62 -6.36 -1.79 -12.37
CA ALA A 62 -7.09 -0.80 -11.57
C ALA A 62 -7.14 -1.18 -10.09
N LYS A 63 -7.52 -2.43 -9.78
CA LYS A 63 -7.54 -2.93 -8.40
C LYS A 63 -6.14 -2.95 -7.79
N GLY A 64 -5.15 -3.51 -8.50
CA GLY A 64 -3.78 -3.60 -8.02
C GLY A 64 -3.19 -2.23 -7.67
N ARG A 65 -3.42 -1.23 -8.52
CA ARG A 65 -2.99 0.15 -8.27
C ARG A 65 -3.70 0.77 -7.07
N GLN A 66 -5.02 0.61 -6.98
CA GLN A 66 -5.80 1.18 -5.88
C GLN A 66 -5.40 0.57 -4.53
N PHE A 67 -5.34 -0.76 -4.43
CA PHE A 67 -4.94 -1.43 -3.19
C PHE A 67 -3.47 -1.15 -2.84
N GLY A 68 -2.57 -1.20 -3.83
CA GLY A 68 -1.15 -0.92 -3.59
C GLY A 68 -0.90 0.51 -3.11
N LEU A 69 -1.66 1.49 -3.61
CA LEU A 69 -1.55 2.88 -3.14
C LEU A 69 -2.06 3.02 -1.71
N ILE A 70 -3.29 2.56 -1.42
CA ILE A 70 -3.90 2.66 -0.08
C ILE A 70 -3.04 1.96 0.97
N GLU A 71 -2.59 0.73 0.67
CA GLU A 71 -1.76 -0.05 1.58
C GLU A 71 -0.37 0.59 1.77
N GLY A 72 0.23 1.08 0.69
CA GLY A 72 1.52 1.77 0.71
C GLY A 72 1.50 3.05 1.53
N GLU A 73 0.48 3.88 1.33
CA GLU A 73 0.26 5.12 2.08
C GLU A 73 0.03 4.84 3.56
N ALA A 74 -0.92 3.96 3.90
CA ALA A 74 -1.23 3.62 5.29
C ALA A 74 -0.01 3.05 6.03
N LYS A 75 0.75 2.16 5.39
CA LYS A 75 1.99 1.62 5.98
C LYS A 75 3.08 2.68 6.10
N GLY A 76 3.20 3.57 5.12
CA GLY A 76 4.17 4.66 5.11
C GLY A 76 3.92 5.65 6.24
N GLU A 77 2.67 6.08 6.39
CA GLU A 77 2.23 7.02 7.42
C GLU A 77 2.42 6.44 8.83
N ALA A 78 1.87 5.25 9.10
CA ALA A 78 1.99 4.62 10.42
C ALA A 78 3.45 4.40 10.83
N LYS A 79 4.31 4.00 9.89
CA LYS A 79 5.75 3.83 10.15
C LYS A 79 6.47 5.16 10.34
N GLY A 80 6.05 6.20 9.62
CA GLY A 80 6.59 7.55 9.73
C GLY A 80 6.28 8.15 11.09
N GLU A 81 5.01 8.10 11.50
CA GLU A 81 4.51 8.61 12.78
C GLU A 81 5.18 7.90 13.96
N ALA A 82 5.13 6.57 14.02
CA ALA A 82 5.74 5.80 15.10
C ALA A 82 7.25 6.08 15.26
N ARG A 83 7.97 6.26 14.14
CA ARG A 83 9.40 6.63 14.16
C ARG A 83 9.61 8.07 14.61
N GLY A 84 8.74 8.98 14.17
CA GLY A 84 8.76 10.39 14.55
C GLY A 84 8.57 10.56 16.05
N GLU A 85 7.50 9.97 16.59
CA GLU A 85 7.18 9.98 18.02
C GLU A 85 8.30 9.38 18.86
N ALA A 86 8.74 8.16 18.56
CA ALA A 86 9.79 7.49 19.34
C ALA A 86 11.09 8.31 19.37
N ARG A 87 11.47 8.92 18.24
CA ARG A 87 12.66 9.80 18.18
C ARG A 87 12.45 11.12 18.92
N GLY A 88 11.28 11.72 18.78
CA GLY A 88 10.89 12.95 19.45
C GLY A 88 10.92 12.79 20.96
N GLU A 89 10.26 11.74 21.48
CA GLU A 89 10.26 11.41 22.90
C GLU A 89 11.65 11.10 23.43
N ALA A 90 12.44 10.27 22.74
CA ALA A 90 13.78 9.93 23.21
C ALA A 90 14.68 11.17 23.31
N ARG A 91 14.62 12.06 22.30
CA ARG A 91 15.36 13.33 22.32
C ARG A 91 14.85 14.26 23.41
N GLY A 92 13.54 14.43 23.51
CA GLY A 92 12.90 15.29 24.50
C GLY A 92 13.21 14.86 25.92
N ARG A 93 13.13 13.55 26.22
CA ARG A 93 13.51 13.02 27.54
C ARG A 93 14.99 13.24 27.85
N LYS A 94 15.89 13.02 26.87
CA LYS A 94 17.33 13.24 27.08
C LYS A 94 17.63 14.71 27.39
N VAL A 95 17.14 15.63 26.55
CA VAL A 95 17.34 17.08 26.73
C VAL A 95 16.71 17.55 28.03
N GLY A 96 15.45 17.20 28.29
CA GLY A 96 14.74 17.59 29.50
C GLY A 96 15.38 17.06 30.78
N LYS A 97 15.95 15.84 30.77
CA LYS A 97 16.72 15.32 31.91
C LYS A 97 17.96 16.19 32.17
N THR A 98 18.74 16.49 31.13
CA THR A 98 19.97 17.30 31.25
C THR A 98 19.67 18.73 31.69
N GLU A 99 18.66 19.39 31.09
CA GLU A 99 18.23 20.73 31.51
C GLU A 99 17.72 20.74 32.95
N GLY A 100 16.93 19.74 33.35
CA GLY A 100 16.45 19.59 34.71
C GLY A 100 17.58 19.38 35.73
N GLN A 101 18.57 18.55 35.39
CA GLN A 101 19.78 18.35 36.20
C GLN A 101 20.58 19.65 36.35
N LEU A 102 20.79 20.38 35.25
CA LEU A 102 21.48 21.67 35.24
C LEU A 102 20.80 22.70 36.15
N GLU A 103 19.48 22.89 36.01
CA GLU A 103 18.72 23.85 36.81
C GLU A 103 18.72 23.47 38.30
N LEU A 104 18.61 22.17 38.61
CA LEU A 104 18.71 21.69 39.98
C LEU A 104 20.10 21.99 40.56
N LEU A 105 21.16 21.69 39.80
CA LEU A 105 22.54 21.90 40.24
C LEU A 105 22.83 23.40 40.44
N LYS A 106 22.42 24.28 39.52
CA LYS A 106 22.51 25.74 39.69
C LYS A 106 21.90 26.20 41.00
N ARG A 107 20.69 25.70 41.33
CA ARG A 107 20.01 26.04 42.59
C ARG A 107 20.78 25.54 43.81
N GLN A 108 21.32 24.32 43.77
CA GLN A 108 22.08 23.75 44.88
C GLN A 108 23.40 24.47 45.10
N ILE A 109 24.17 24.75 44.04
CA ILE A 109 25.43 25.50 44.12
C ILE A 109 25.15 26.90 44.65
N THR A 110 24.09 27.57 44.16
CA THR A 110 23.72 28.90 44.65
C THR A 110 23.37 28.88 46.15
N ARG A 111 22.68 27.83 46.61
CA ARG A 111 22.31 27.69 48.02
C ARG A 111 23.51 27.40 48.93
N LYS A 112 24.48 26.62 48.45
CA LYS A 112 25.64 26.18 49.25
C LYS A 112 26.77 27.20 49.25
N PHE A 113 27.06 27.79 48.10
CA PHE A 113 28.24 28.65 47.89
C PHE A 113 27.88 30.12 47.64
N GLY A 114 26.59 30.45 47.52
CA GLY A 114 26.13 31.82 47.29
C GLY A 114 26.04 32.17 45.80
N LYS A 115 26.08 33.48 45.49
CA LYS A 115 25.84 33.97 44.13
C LYS A 115 26.86 33.40 43.13
N LEU A 116 26.35 32.80 42.04
CA LEU A 116 27.19 32.28 40.96
C LEU A 116 27.77 33.44 40.13
N SER A 117 29.05 33.32 39.76
CA SER A 117 29.68 34.25 38.82
C SER A 117 29.25 33.92 37.37
N THR A 118 29.44 34.88 36.47
CA THR A 118 29.12 34.69 35.04
C THR A 118 29.90 33.52 34.42
N SER A 119 31.18 33.37 34.77
CA SER A 119 32.02 32.28 34.25
C SER A 119 31.58 30.90 34.75
N THR A 120 31.06 30.81 35.98
CA THR A 120 30.47 29.58 36.52
C THR A 120 29.21 29.18 35.75
N LEU A 121 28.34 30.14 35.44
CA LEU A 121 27.12 29.89 34.68
C LEU A 121 27.44 29.42 33.25
N GLU A 122 28.40 30.04 32.58
CA GLU A 122 28.85 29.63 31.25
C GLU A 122 29.41 28.20 31.24
N LYS A 123 30.20 27.83 32.27
CA LYS A 123 30.70 26.45 32.42
C LYS A 123 29.57 25.44 32.64
N LEU A 124 28.57 25.79 33.44
CA LEU A 124 27.41 24.93 33.71
C LEU A 124 26.54 24.76 32.45
N ASP A 125 26.31 25.83 31.68
CA ASP A 125 25.51 25.78 30.45
C ASP A 125 26.19 25.00 29.33
N ALA A 126 27.52 24.96 29.30
CA ALA A 126 28.30 24.17 28.35
C ALA A 126 28.54 22.71 28.80
N ALA A 127 28.07 22.32 29.99
CA ALA A 127 28.38 21.02 30.58
C ALA A 127 27.62 19.87 29.92
N THR A 128 28.30 18.73 29.83
CA THR A 128 27.69 17.47 29.39
C THR A 128 26.90 16.82 30.53
N SER A 129 25.99 15.90 30.18
CA SER A 129 25.20 15.15 31.18
C SER A 129 26.08 14.44 32.22
N ASP A 130 27.21 13.88 31.80
CA ASP A 130 28.11 13.13 32.67
C ASP A 130 28.83 14.07 33.65
N GLN A 131 29.21 15.27 33.19
CA GLN A 131 29.79 16.31 34.06
C GLN A 131 28.77 16.80 35.09
N LEU A 132 27.51 17.02 34.67
CA LEU A 132 26.46 17.43 35.61
C LEU A 132 26.18 16.36 36.66
N GLU A 133 26.24 15.07 36.31
CA GLU A 133 26.10 13.97 37.26
C GLU A 133 27.28 13.91 38.24
N ALA A 134 28.52 14.01 37.73
CA ALA A 134 29.72 14.03 38.59
C ALA A 134 29.71 15.21 39.57
N TRP A 135 29.33 16.40 39.12
CA TRP A 135 29.21 17.58 39.98
C TRP A 135 28.02 17.47 40.94
N ALA A 136 26.93 16.82 40.56
CA ALA A 136 25.81 16.57 41.47
C ALA A 136 26.21 15.64 42.63
N ASP A 137 27.05 14.64 42.37
CA ASP A 137 27.57 13.75 43.41
C ASP A 137 28.62 14.48 44.29
N GLY A 138 29.53 15.22 43.67
CA GLY A 138 30.61 15.94 44.37
C GLY A 138 30.19 17.18 45.16
N ILE A 139 28.95 17.68 44.98
CA ILE A 139 28.51 18.95 45.59
C ILE A 139 28.54 18.89 47.12
N PHE A 140 28.34 17.71 47.71
CA PHE A 140 28.30 17.54 49.16
C PHE A 140 29.71 17.58 49.78
N ASP A 141 30.74 17.16 49.05
CA ASP A 141 32.11 17.08 49.55
C ASP A 141 32.96 18.32 49.20
N ALA A 142 32.67 18.99 48.08
CA ALA A 142 33.45 20.13 47.61
C ALA A 142 33.42 21.32 48.59
N LYS A 143 34.54 22.01 48.80
CA LYS A 143 34.63 23.18 49.69
C LYS A 143 34.43 24.51 48.96
N SER A 144 34.51 24.50 47.63
CA SER A 144 34.30 25.68 46.78
C SER A 144 33.64 25.30 45.44
N VAL A 145 33.13 26.31 44.72
CA VAL A 145 32.57 26.10 43.37
C VAL A 145 33.65 25.71 42.39
N GLU A 146 34.84 26.27 42.52
CA GLU A 146 35.99 25.97 41.67
C GLU A 146 36.46 24.53 41.85
N GLU A 147 36.53 24.03 43.09
CA GLU A 147 36.86 22.63 43.37
C GLU A 147 35.82 21.68 42.77
N LEU A 148 34.54 22.03 42.89
CA LEU A 148 33.44 21.23 42.35
C LEU A 148 33.51 21.12 40.82
N LEU A 149 33.66 22.25 40.12
CA LEU A 149 33.58 22.30 38.65
C LEU A 149 34.89 21.90 37.94
N ASN A 150 35.97 21.70 38.69
CA ASN A 150 37.25 21.23 38.15
C ASN A 150 37.52 19.74 38.47
N GLY A 151 36.68 19.12 39.31
CA GLY A 151 36.64 17.66 39.52
C GLY A 151 35.75 16.98 38.49
#